data_AF-A0A933ZJR6-F1
#
_entry.id   AF-A0A933ZJR6-F1
#
_cell.length_a   1.000
_cell.length_b   1.000
_cell.length_c   1.000
_cell.angle_alpha   90.00
_cell.angle_beta   90.00
_cell.angle_gamma   90.00
#
_symmetry.space_group_name_H-M   'P 1'
#
loop_
_entity.id
_entity.type
_entity.pdbx_description
1 polymer ?
#
loop_
_entity_poly.entity_id
_entity_poly.type
_entity_poly.pdbx_seq_one_letter_code
_entity_poly.pdbx_strand_id
1 'polypeptide(L)'
;MLLAQPRRLILCVAVGMTALTGCGDDASSAWSPLGGDAAVGDEPLQADAVGADALPWEAGGKDAEGGAPPDADAAPPPVPDPLVPCAQGSCWDTDLWPNECGFAANDEDFSSGKYNVHAYATRIHGGSEMNLSLTVTAGTWQPALILARLDGTVVYDGDVGLSEPGLTATMIADGRTGGTAQLKVVSSSTWDGTLFVTGWQVVDSGFTQFLPTDAKYHVESESVCAPPKPGEGTAPPGAVAGEQALGADAIDISTSTAAGPAYRVDAKRGEHIGFRYDFTPTGAAVDMEVLRWNGTAAISMATTNGGTGLRVLAVLDSQDDRTFWVRLSGASSTGKLQAKRTPFEEGAHCNSDCTLLLQMPLPIETSREGYDLTGATYREQFGRRDLLMFTRNAGRAVAAAKMKPFSIHDLSNWDGSAPPGHASHDLGKDVDYSIYNASGEPVWGPVCTWDAEQNCVPGTASNFGAMPMARLLAPVFESGRVEYAFLDQELHPALFAAAEELVSKGEIASSLIPVFKDVVHHWPKHNDHVHIRVHVTAY
;
A
#
# COMPACT_ATOMS: atom_id res chain seq x y z
N MET A 1 -37.47 24.12 -55.23
CA MET A 1 -36.19 24.78 -54.87
C MET A 1 -35.87 24.44 -53.43
N LEU A 2 -35.06 23.39 -53.24
CA LEU A 2 -34.50 22.96 -51.96
C LEU A 2 -33.20 22.24 -52.35
N LEU A 3 -32.07 22.90 -52.10
CA LEU A 3 -30.74 22.39 -52.40
C LEU A 3 -30.31 21.47 -51.24
N ALA A 4 -30.15 20.18 -51.56
CA ALA A 4 -29.56 19.20 -50.67
C ALA A 4 -28.03 19.38 -50.65
N GLN A 5 -27.44 19.40 -49.45
CA GLN A 5 -25.98 19.36 -49.27
C GLN A 5 -25.46 17.91 -49.29
N PRO A 6 -24.24 17.66 -49.81
CA PRO A 6 -23.69 16.31 -49.92
C PRO A 6 -23.04 15.85 -48.62
N ARG A 7 -23.34 14.61 -48.20
CA ARG A 7 -22.63 13.89 -47.14
C ARG A 7 -21.25 13.45 -47.65
N ARG A 8 -20.19 13.80 -46.91
CA ARG A 8 -18.84 13.29 -47.13
C ARG A 8 -18.76 11.83 -46.67
N LEU A 9 -18.40 10.95 -47.60
CA LEU A 9 -18.07 9.56 -47.35
C LEU A 9 -16.61 9.50 -46.84
N ILE A 10 -16.39 9.12 -45.58
CA ILE A 10 -15.05 8.82 -45.07
C ILE A 10 -14.75 7.37 -45.45
N LEU A 11 -13.80 7.20 -46.36
CA LEU A 11 -13.27 5.93 -46.81
C LEU A 11 -12.18 5.49 -45.81
N CYS A 12 -12.49 4.54 -44.92
CA CYS A 12 -11.45 3.86 -44.14
C CYS A 12 -10.73 2.87 -45.05
N VAL A 13 -9.49 3.20 -45.42
CA VAL A 13 -8.56 2.29 -46.10
C VAL A 13 -7.99 1.35 -45.04
N ALA A 14 -8.38 0.08 -45.09
CA ALA A 14 -7.73 -0.98 -44.34
C ALA A 14 -6.38 -1.28 -45.01
N VAL A 15 -5.28 -0.84 -44.39
CA VAL A 15 -3.94 -1.30 -44.72
C VAL A 15 -3.68 -2.57 -43.93
N GLY A 16 -3.72 -3.72 -44.61
CA GLY A 16 -3.33 -5.00 -44.05
C GLY A 16 -1.82 -5.04 -43.81
N MET A 17 -1.42 -5.02 -42.54
CA MET A 17 -0.10 -5.48 -42.12
C MET A 17 -0.18 -6.95 -41.75
N THR A 18 0.53 -7.76 -42.52
CA THR A 18 0.83 -9.17 -42.24
C THR A 18 1.57 -9.30 -40.91
N ALA A 19 0.92 -9.88 -39.91
CA ALA A 19 1.57 -10.31 -38.67
C ALA A 19 2.29 -11.65 -38.93
N LEU A 20 3.60 -11.64 -38.71
CA LEU A 20 4.40 -12.85 -38.50
C LEU A 20 4.07 -13.39 -37.12
N THR A 21 3.40 -14.54 -37.09
CA THR A 21 3.23 -15.37 -35.90
C THR A 21 4.57 -16.02 -35.55
N GLY A 22 5.21 -15.54 -34.49
CA GLY A 22 6.27 -16.24 -33.78
C GLY A 22 5.82 -16.46 -32.33
N CYS A 23 5.15 -17.57 -32.07
CA CYS A 23 4.98 -18.09 -30.72
C CYS A 23 6.35 -18.63 -30.29
N GLY A 24 7.06 -17.89 -29.44
CA GLY A 24 8.18 -18.41 -28.67
C GLY A 24 7.61 -19.11 -27.43
N ASP A 25 7.71 -20.42 -27.40
CA ASP A 25 7.50 -21.23 -26.20
C ASP A 25 8.68 -20.98 -25.25
N ASP A 26 8.59 -19.96 -24.40
CA ASP A 26 9.51 -19.81 -23.26
C ASP A 26 9.04 -20.77 -22.16
N ALA A 27 9.62 -21.97 -22.19
CA ALA A 27 9.45 -22.99 -21.18
C ALA A 27 9.80 -22.43 -19.79
N SER A 28 8.78 -22.35 -18.93
CA SER A 28 8.92 -22.14 -17.49
C SER A 28 9.83 -23.21 -16.89
N SER A 29 11.12 -22.92 -16.72
CA SER A 29 11.99 -23.74 -15.88
C SER A 29 11.62 -23.48 -14.41
N ALA A 30 10.64 -24.23 -13.92
CA ALA A 30 10.43 -24.41 -12.49
C ALA A 30 11.76 -24.88 -11.87
N TRP A 31 12.16 -24.28 -10.76
CA TRP A 31 13.31 -24.73 -9.98
C TRP A 31 13.02 -26.17 -9.52
N SER A 32 13.56 -27.16 -10.21
CA SER A 32 13.49 -28.56 -9.78
C SER A 32 14.77 -28.90 -9.04
N PRO A 33 14.74 -29.13 -7.71
CA PRO A 33 15.86 -29.73 -7.01
C PRO A 33 15.73 -31.26 -7.11
N LEU A 34 16.57 -31.90 -7.93
CA LEU A 34 16.87 -33.31 -7.78
C LEU A 34 18.39 -33.49 -7.68
N GLY A 35 18.84 -33.91 -6.49
CA GLY A 35 20.12 -34.56 -6.29
C GLY A 35 21.11 -33.77 -5.44
N GLY A 36 21.15 -34.06 -4.14
CA GLY A 36 22.24 -33.61 -3.26
C GLY A 36 22.01 -34.05 -1.82
N ASP A 37 22.33 -35.30 -1.50
CA ASP A 37 22.46 -35.78 -0.13
C ASP A 37 23.57 -34.99 0.58
N ALA A 38 23.21 -34.23 1.62
CA ALA A 38 24.18 -33.63 2.53
C ALA A 38 23.79 -33.95 3.98
N ALA A 39 24.72 -34.61 4.67
CA ALA A 39 24.61 -35.06 6.04
C ALA A 39 24.46 -33.88 7.02
N VAL A 40 23.54 -34.04 7.96
CA VAL A 40 23.26 -33.13 9.08
C VAL A 40 24.37 -33.28 10.13
N GLY A 41 24.98 -32.17 10.53
CA GLY A 41 25.84 -32.07 11.71
C GLY A 41 25.16 -31.21 12.77
N ASP A 42 25.00 -31.77 13.97
CA ASP A 42 24.49 -31.09 15.17
C ASP A 42 25.56 -30.17 15.78
N GLU A 43 25.22 -28.92 16.06
CA GLU A 43 25.96 -28.01 16.96
C GLU A 43 24.95 -27.19 17.81
N PRO A 44 25.24 -26.90 19.09
CA PRO A 44 24.26 -26.37 20.04
C PRO A 44 24.21 -24.83 20.09
N LEU A 45 23.00 -24.28 20.28
CA LEU A 45 22.74 -22.86 20.54
C LEU A 45 23.04 -22.51 22.01
N GLN A 46 23.89 -21.50 22.22
CA GLN A 46 24.14 -20.84 23.50
C GLN A 46 23.33 -19.54 23.57
N ALA A 47 22.49 -19.40 24.61
CA ALA A 47 21.71 -18.21 24.89
C ALA A 47 22.39 -17.37 25.97
N ASP A 48 22.70 -16.11 25.67
CA ASP A 48 23.15 -15.13 26.66
C ASP A 48 22.01 -14.17 27.02
N ALA A 49 21.75 -14.08 28.33
CA ALA A 49 20.81 -13.19 28.97
C ALA A 49 21.43 -11.80 29.19
N VAL A 50 20.63 -10.73 29.04
CA VAL A 50 20.99 -9.40 29.54
C VAL A 50 19.82 -8.79 30.31
N GLY A 51 20.12 -8.39 31.54
CA GLY A 51 19.19 -7.98 32.57
C GLY A 51 18.66 -6.56 32.47
N ALA A 52 17.56 -6.37 33.19
CA ALA A 52 16.91 -5.09 33.43
C ALA A 52 17.58 -4.34 34.59
N ASP A 53 17.75 -3.03 34.44
CA ASP A 53 17.97 -2.11 35.55
C ASP A 53 16.98 -0.95 35.47
N ALA A 54 16.28 -0.76 36.60
CA ALA A 54 15.34 0.31 36.86
C ALA A 54 16.05 1.48 37.56
N LEU A 55 15.64 2.71 37.28
CA LEU A 55 15.96 3.89 38.10
C LEU A 55 14.68 4.66 38.46
N PRO A 56 14.52 5.11 39.71
CA PRO A 56 13.45 6.00 40.13
C PRO A 56 13.90 7.47 40.02
N TRP A 57 12.98 8.36 39.65
CA TRP A 57 13.17 9.81 39.73
C TRP A 57 12.09 10.40 40.65
N GLU A 58 12.56 11.27 41.55
CA GLU A 58 11.85 11.86 42.68
C GLU A 58 10.94 13.05 42.32
N ALA A 59 10.14 13.42 43.32
CA ALA A 59 9.15 14.49 43.35
C ALA A 59 9.72 15.88 43.67
N GLY A 60 8.92 16.92 43.36
CA GLY A 60 8.99 18.28 43.91
C GLY A 60 8.98 19.37 42.82
N GLY A 61 8.22 20.46 42.88
CA GLY A 61 7.28 20.99 43.86
C GLY A 61 6.79 22.41 43.43
N LYS A 62 5.61 22.79 43.93
CA LYS A 62 5.06 24.13 44.29
C LYS A 62 5.20 25.41 43.43
N ASP A 63 4.02 25.96 43.12
CA ASP A 63 3.48 27.33 43.35
C ASP A 63 4.27 28.59 42.97
N ALA A 64 3.67 29.43 42.10
CA ALA A 64 3.72 30.90 42.17
C ALA A 64 2.50 31.56 41.51
N GLU A 65 1.95 32.55 42.20
CA GLU A 65 0.77 33.37 41.90
C GLU A 65 1.01 34.46 40.83
N GLY A 66 -0.08 34.96 40.24
CA GLY A 66 -0.26 36.42 40.07
C GLY A 66 -0.57 36.95 38.66
N GLY A 67 -1.79 37.45 38.46
CA GLY A 67 -2.12 38.46 37.43
C GLY A 67 -3.47 38.29 36.76
N ALA A 68 -4.49 39.01 37.22
CA ALA A 68 -5.78 39.11 36.53
C ALA A 68 -5.64 40.06 35.30
N PRO A 69 -5.99 39.61 34.08
CA PRO A 69 -6.13 40.50 32.92
C PRO A 69 -7.50 41.19 32.91
N PRO A 70 -7.63 42.32 32.19
CA PRO A 70 -8.86 43.09 32.11
C PRO A 70 -9.96 42.35 31.35
N ASP A 71 -11.19 42.61 31.79
CA ASP A 71 -12.44 42.11 31.25
C ASP A 71 -12.63 42.55 29.78
N ALA A 72 -12.52 41.58 28.87
CA ALA A 72 -12.67 41.73 27.42
C ALA A 72 -13.92 40.98 26.91
N ASP A 73 -14.93 40.80 27.78
CA ASP A 73 -16.15 40.00 27.52
C ASP A 73 -17.18 40.70 26.63
N ALA A 74 -16.74 41.18 25.47
CA ALA A 74 -17.57 41.10 24.28
C ALA A 74 -17.01 39.96 23.43
N ALA A 75 -17.50 38.74 23.67
CA ALA A 75 -17.21 37.62 22.79
C ALA A 75 -17.52 38.07 21.35
N PRO A 76 -16.57 37.93 20.41
CA PRO A 76 -16.87 38.19 19.01
C PRO A 76 -18.11 37.39 18.63
N PRO A 77 -19.02 37.96 17.82
CA PRO A 77 -20.20 37.23 17.38
C PRO A 77 -19.75 35.85 16.87
N PRO A 78 -20.51 34.77 17.18
CA PRO A 78 -20.16 33.44 16.75
C PRO A 78 -19.87 33.49 15.26
N VAL A 79 -18.69 32.99 14.89
CA VAL A 79 -18.32 32.84 13.48
C VAL A 79 -19.44 32.02 12.86
N PRO A 80 -20.13 32.53 11.81
CA PRO A 80 -21.17 31.76 11.14
C PRO A 80 -20.64 30.37 10.79
N ASP A 81 -21.46 29.34 10.99
CA ASP A 81 -21.08 27.97 10.60
C ASP A 81 -20.67 27.99 9.12
N PRO A 82 -19.57 27.30 8.75
CA PRO A 82 -19.13 27.25 7.37
C PRO A 82 -20.23 26.64 6.50
N LEU A 83 -20.67 27.39 5.48
CA LEU A 83 -21.69 26.92 4.55
C LEU A 83 -21.12 25.76 3.72
N VAL A 84 -21.68 24.57 3.87
CA VAL A 84 -21.37 23.41 3.02
C VAL A 84 -22.26 23.47 1.78
N PRO A 85 -21.73 23.71 0.55
CA PRO A 85 -22.55 23.99 -0.63
C PRO A 85 -23.63 22.93 -0.92
N CYS A 86 -23.30 21.64 -0.80
CA CYS A 86 -24.26 20.56 -1.06
C CYS A 86 -25.19 20.23 0.10
N ALA A 87 -24.92 20.73 1.30
CA ALA A 87 -25.87 20.61 2.41
C ALA A 87 -27.00 21.63 2.29
N GLN A 88 -26.74 22.77 1.66
CA GLN A 88 -27.69 23.88 1.53
C GLN A 88 -28.28 24.01 0.11
N GLY A 89 -27.51 23.65 -0.92
CA GLY A 89 -27.89 23.69 -2.32
C GLY A 89 -28.24 22.31 -2.90
N SER A 90 -28.61 22.30 -4.19
CA SER A 90 -28.80 21.07 -4.95
C SER A 90 -27.57 20.82 -5.82
N CYS A 91 -26.78 19.84 -5.40
CA CYS A 91 -25.53 19.48 -6.08
C CYS A 91 -25.72 18.41 -7.14
N TRP A 92 -25.01 18.59 -8.23
CA TRP A 92 -24.70 17.52 -9.17
C TRP A 92 -23.25 17.07 -8.93
N ASP A 93 -23.09 15.82 -8.51
CA ASP A 93 -21.78 15.17 -8.40
C ASP A 93 -21.30 14.77 -9.79
N THR A 94 -20.17 15.31 -10.19
CA THR A 94 -19.49 15.01 -11.45
C THR A 94 -18.33 14.06 -11.21
N ASP A 95 -17.82 13.43 -12.27
CA ASP A 95 -16.67 12.54 -12.18
C ASP A 95 -15.39 13.31 -11.75
N LEU A 96 -14.43 12.57 -11.19
CA LEU A 96 -13.13 13.06 -10.72
C LEU A 96 -12.41 13.90 -11.78
N TRP A 97 -12.03 15.13 -11.43
CA TRP A 97 -11.50 16.09 -12.40
C TRP A 97 -10.79 17.29 -11.73
N PRO A 98 -9.49 17.56 -12.01
CA PRO A 98 -8.42 16.66 -12.46
C PRO A 98 -7.76 15.88 -11.31
N ASN A 99 -7.20 14.70 -11.62
CA ASN A 99 -6.39 13.92 -10.67
C ASN A 99 -4.89 13.87 -11.04
N GLU A 100 -4.55 14.35 -12.22
CA GLU A 100 -3.21 14.23 -12.79
C GLU A 100 -2.61 15.62 -13.03
N CYS A 101 -1.28 15.68 -12.98
CA CYS A 101 -0.53 16.87 -13.39
C CYS A 101 -0.76 17.15 -14.88
N GLY A 102 -0.90 18.41 -15.26
CA GLY A 102 -1.16 18.82 -16.63
C GLY A 102 -2.42 19.66 -16.78
N PHE A 103 -2.94 19.68 -18.00
CA PHE A 103 -4.12 20.46 -18.38
C PHE A 103 -5.35 19.57 -18.44
N ALA A 104 -6.43 20.00 -17.81
CA ALA A 104 -7.75 19.42 -17.98
C ALA A 104 -8.77 20.53 -18.23
N ALA A 105 -9.76 20.27 -19.07
CA ALA A 105 -10.84 21.19 -19.40
C ALA A 105 -12.16 20.43 -19.44
N ASN A 106 -13.25 21.09 -19.07
CA ASN A 106 -14.60 20.56 -19.15
C ASN A 106 -15.60 21.67 -19.50
N ASP A 107 -16.51 21.37 -20.42
CA ASP A 107 -17.62 22.25 -20.81
C ASP A 107 -18.91 21.68 -20.25
N GLU A 108 -19.65 22.47 -19.46
CA GLU A 108 -20.88 22.02 -18.82
C GLU A 108 -21.95 23.10 -18.74
N ASP A 109 -23.18 22.71 -18.38
CA ASP A 109 -24.30 23.65 -18.24
C ASP A 109 -25.30 23.34 -17.12
N PHE A 110 -26.02 24.37 -16.69
CA PHE A 110 -27.09 24.28 -15.69
C PHE A 110 -28.47 24.08 -16.34
N SER A 111 -28.52 23.51 -17.56
CA SER A 111 -29.76 23.50 -18.37
C SER A 111 -30.89 22.67 -17.80
N SER A 112 -30.58 21.71 -16.92
CA SER A 112 -31.60 20.93 -16.21
C SER A 112 -32.47 21.79 -15.29
N GLY A 113 -31.94 22.91 -14.78
CA GLY A 113 -32.56 23.72 -13.72
C GLY A 113 -32.75 22.97 -12.39
N LYS A 114 -32.20 21.74 -12.27
CA LYS A 114 -32.33 20.90 -11.08
C LYS A 114 -31.23 21.14 -10.06
N TYR A 115 -30.10 21.65 -10.51
CA TYR A 115 -28.89 21.85 -9.71
C TYR A 115 -28.45 23.30 -9.80
N ASN A 116 -27.89 23.81 -8.71
CA ASN A 116 -27.32 25.16 -8.64
C ASN A 116 -25.83 25.14 -8.25
N VAL A 117 -25.28 23.95 -8.02
CA VAL A 117 -23.86 23.71 -7.72
C VAL A 117 -23.43 22.43 -8.45
N HIS A 118 -22.29 22.46 -9.13
CA HIS A 118 -21.64 21.25 -9.65
C HIS A 118 -20.40 20.95 -8.81
N ALA A 119 -20.22 19.71 -8.41
CA ALA A 119 -19.15 19.26 -7.51
C ALA A 119 -18.17 18.34 -8.25
N TYR A 120 -16.90 18.72 -8.27
CA TYR A 120 -15.80 17.98 -8.89
C TYR A 120 -14.85 17.48 -7.79
N ALA A 121 -14.66 16.17 -7.68
CA ALA A 121 -13.60 15.64 -6.84
C ALA A 121 -12.23 16.05 -7.42
N THR A 122 -11.37 16.63 -6.59
CA THR A 122 -10.11 17.24 -7.03
C THR A 122 -8.94 16.83 -6.14
N ARG A 123 -7.76 16.67 -6.76
CA ARG A 123 -6.49 16.38 -6.09
C ARG A 123 -5.43 17.40 -6.48
N ILE A 124 -4.83 18.04 -5.47
CA ILE A 124 -3.72 18.97 -5.63
C ILE A 124 -2.45 18.28 -5.13
N HIS A 125 -1.47 18.09 -5.99
CA HIS A 125 -0.25 17.35 -5.65
C HIS A 125 0.67 18.17 -4.73
N GLY A 126 1.34 17.51 -3.78
CA GLY A 126 2.28 18.19 -2.89
C GLY A 126 3.47 18.79 -3.65
N GLY A 127 3.81 20.04 -3.34
CA GLY A 127 4.85 20.80 -4.02
C GLY A 127 4.46 21.26 -5.43
N SER A 128 3.16 21.24 -5.78
CA SER A 128 2.65 21.70 -7.06
C SER A 128 1.91 23.03 -6.97
N GLU A 129 1.79 23.68 -8.12
CA GLU A 129 0.92 24.83 -8.35
C GLU A 129 -0.19 24.43 -9.32
N MET A 130 -1.44 24.73 -8.96
CA MET A 130 -2.62 24.50 -9.79
C MET A 130 -3.32 25.84 -10.06
N ASN A 131 -3.54 26.16 -11.34
CA ASN A 131 -4.36 27.28 -11.76
C ASN A 131 -5.72 26.74 -12.20
N LEU A 132 -6.79 27.28 -11.63
CA LEU A 132 -8.18 26.97 -11.93
C LEU A 132 -8.82 28.19 -12.57
N SER A 133 -9.59 27.98 -13.63
CA SER A 133 -10.27 29.04 -14.37
C SER A 133 -11.66 28.56 -14.76
N LEU A 134 -12.66 29.39 -14.49
CA LEU A 134 -14.07 29.14 -14.79
C LEU A 134 -14.56 30.31 -15.63
N THR A 135 -15.00 30.04 -16.85
CA THR A 135 -15.46 31.03 -17.81
C THR A 135 -16.90 30.74 -18.24
N VAL A 136 -17.75 31.76 -18.17
CA VAL A 136 -19.12 31.71 -18.67
C VAL A 136 -19.10 31.68 -20.21
N THR A 137 -19.69 30.64 -20.79
CA THR A 137 -19.78 30.45 -22.25
C THR A 137 -21.16 30.77 -22.81
N ALA A 138 -22.20 30.78 -21.98
CA ALA A 138 -23.54 31.30 -22.31
C ALA A 138 -24.35 31.67 -21.05
N GLY A 139 -25.44 32.42 -21.26
CA GLY A 139 -26.25 33.01 -20.20
C GLY A 139 -25.63 34.30 -19.64
N THR A 140 -26.31 34.94 -18.69
CA THR A 140 -25.79 36.11 -17.96
C THR A 140 -25.83 35.83 -16.46
N TRP A 141 -24.67 35.53 -15.90
CA TRP A 141 -24.47 35.21 -14.48
C TRP A 141 -23.01 35.45 -14.10
N GLN A 142 -22.74 35.50 -12.80
CA GLN A 142 -21.43 35.80 -12.21
C GLN A 142 -20.81 34.49 -11.69
N PRO A 143 -19.73 33.94 -12.28
CA PRO A 143 -19.17 32.66 -11.87
C PRO A 143 -18.47 32.73 -10.51
N ALA A 144 -18.46 31.63 -9.77
CA ALA A 144 -17.78 31.48 -8.48
C ALA A 144 -17.16 30.07 -8.37
N LEU A 145 -15.94 30.01 -7.80
CA LEU A 145 -15.21 28.78 -7.50
C LEU A 145 -15.04 28.64 -5.99
N ILE A 146 -15.36 27.47 -5.45
CA ILE A 146 -15.23 27.17 -4.01
C ILE A 146 -14.41 25.89 -3.86
N LEU A 147 -13.45 25.87 -2.93
CA LEU A 147 -12.73 24.66 -2.56
C LEU A 147 -13.13 24.21 -1.17
N ALA A 148 -13.35 22.91 -0.99
CA ALA A 148 -13.61 22.31 0.32
C ALA A 148 -12.89 20.97 0.48
N ARG A 149 -12.66 20.56 1.73
CA ARG A 149 -12.24 19.21 2.07
C ARG A 149 -13.34 18.20 1.71
N LEU A 150 -12.98 16.91 1.71
CA LEU A 150 -13.93 15.80 1.51
C LEU A 150 -15.07 15.76 2.55
N ASP A 151 -14.85 16.31 3.75
CA ASP A 151 -15.88 16.44 4.79
C ASP A 151 -16.80 17.66 4.60
N GLY A 152 -16.60 18.44 3.53
CA GLY A 152 -17.37 19.65 3.21
C GLY A 152 -16.83 20.94 3.83
N THR A 153 -15.76 20.88 4.63
CA THR A 153 -15.15 22.08 5.22
C THR A 153 -14.54 22.97 4.14
N VAL A 154 -15.08 24.17 3.97
CA VAL A 154 -14.61 25.14 2.97
C VAL A 154 -13.20 25.64 3.32
N VAL A 155 -12.29 25.60 2.35
CA VAL A 155 -10.93 26.14 2.43
C VAL A 155 -10.78 27.43 1.59
N TYR A 156 -11.66 27.65 0.63
CA TYR A 156 -11.78 28.89 -0.14
C TYR A 156 -13.23 29.06 -0.58
N ASP A 157 -13.85 30.20 -0.24
CA ASP A 157 -15.29 30.46 -0.44
C ASP A 157 -15.61 31.29 -1.69
N GLY A 158 -14.61 31.62 -2.50
CA GLY A 158 -14.73 32.48 -3.68
C GLY A 158 -14.22 33.91 -3.48
N ASP A 159 -14.05 34.37 -2.23
CA ASP A 159 -13.55 35.72 -1.92
C ASP A 159 -12.32 35.67 -1.02
N VAL A 160 -12.39 34.90 0.08
CA VAL A 160 -11.34 34.84 1.09
C VAL A 160 -10.76 33.44 1.16
N GLY A 161 -9.42 33.35 1.04
CA GLY A 161 -8.69 32.14 1.38
C GLY A 161 -8.76 31.87 2.88
N LEU A 162 -9.35 30.74 3.26
CA LEU A 162 -9.29 30.27 4.64
C LEU A 162 -7.97 29.52 4.84
N SER A 163 -7.34 29.73 6.00
CA SER A 163 -6.02 29.16 6.29
C SER A 163 -6.12 27.64 6.45
N GLU A 164 -5.70 26.89 5.44
CA GLU A 164 -5.51 25.45 5.50
C GLU A 164 -4.02 25.12 5.66
N PRO A 165 -3.59 24.34 6.68
CA PRO A 165 -2.19 23.99 6.84
C PRO A 165 -1.62 23.32 5.58
N GLY A 166 -0.64 23.97 4.95
CA GLY A 166 0.02 23.45 3.76
C GLY A 166 -0.75 23.64 2.45
N LEU A 167 -1.83 24.43 2.42
CA LEU A 167 -2.53 24.82 1.20
C LEU A 167 -2.82 26.31 1.20
N THR A 168 -2.41 26.99 0.14
CA THR A 168 -2.63 28.42 -0.07
C THR A 168 -3.43 28.62 -1.33
N ALA A 169 -4.66 29.14 -1.20
CA ALA A 169 -5.51 29.55 -2.30
C ALA A 169 -5.41 31.07 -2.50
N THR A 170 -5.01 31.50 -3.69
CA THR A 170 -4.84 32.91 -4.09
C THR A 170 -5.81 33.23 -5.20
N MET A 171 -6.76 34.10 -4.92
CA MET A 171 -7.70 34.60 -5.91
C MET A 171 -6.98 35.45 -6.97
N ILE A 172 -7.23 35.16 -8.25
CA ILE A 172 -6.79 35.97 -9.39
C ILE A 172 -7.96 36.81 -9.90
N ALA A 173 -9.17 36.22 -10.01
CA ALA A 173 -10.41 36.89 -10.36
C ALA A 173 -11.58 36.25 -9.62
N ASP A 174 -12.44 37.04 -8.99
CA ASP A 174 -13.58 36.53 -8.20
C ASP A 174 -14.78 36.09 -9.04
N GLY A 175 -14.95 36.65 -10.24
CA GLY A 175 -16.12 36.46 -11.10
C GLY A 175 -17.34 37.32 -10.75
N ARG A 176 -17.24 38.26 -9.79
CA ARG A 176 -18.36 39.17 -9.45
C ARG A 176 -18.62 40.21 -10.51
N THR A 177 -17.59 40.67 -11.23
CA THR A 177 -17.69 41.78 -12.19
C THR A 177 -17.44 41.37 -13.65
N GLY A 178 -17.26 40.09 -13.91
CA GLY A 178 -16.94 39.57 -15.24
C GLY A 178 -17.48 38.16 -15.47
N GLY A 179 -17.26 37.63 -16.67
CA GLY A 179 -17.65 36.27 -17.03
C GLY A 179 -16.61 35.22 -16.64
N THR A 180 -15.63 35.53 -15.78
CA THR A 180 -14.55 34.62 -15.45
C THR A 180 -14.18 34.70 -13.97
N ALA A 181 -14.02 33.55 -13.31
CA ALA A 181 -13.41 33.38 -12.00
C ALA A 181 -12.10 32.59 -12.13
N GLN A 182 -11.05 33.00 -11.43
CA GLN A 182 -9.72 32.38 -11.49
C GLN A 182 -9.11 32.27 -10.11
N LEU A 183 -8.56 31.09 -9.83
CA LEU A 183 -7.98 30.72 -8.55
C LEU A 183 -6.65 30.02 -8.76
N LYS A 184 -5.60 30.45 -8.05
CA LYS A 184 -4.32 29.76 -8.00
C LYS A 184 -4.16 29.07 -6.66
N VAL A 185 -3.86 27.79 -6.66
CA VAL A 185 -3.67 26.98 -5.44
C VAL A 185 -2.26 26.43 -5.42
N VAL A 186 -1.58 26.59 -4.29
CA VAL A 186 -0.26 26.01 -4.03
C VAL A 186 -0.37 25.13 -2.79
N SER A 187 0.12 23.90 -2.87
CA SER A 187 0.11 23.00 -1.72
C SER A 187 1.49 22.40 -1.43
N SER A 188 1.86 22.28 -0.16
CA SER A 188 3.11 21.64 0.28
C SER A 188 2.99 20.12 0.46
N SER A 189 1.77 19.59 0.52
CA SER A 189 1.44 18.17 0.64
C SER A 189 0.35 17.80 -0.35
N THR A 190 0.16 16.52 -0.67
CA THR A 190 -0.99 16.13 -1.49
C THR A 190 -2.27 16.42 -0.71
N TRP A 191 -3.21 17.10 -1.37
CA TRP A 191 -4.49 17.50 -0.81
C TRP A 191 -5.62 16.95 -1.67
N ASP A 192 -6.59 16.29 -1.02
CA ASP A 192 -7.79 15.73 -1.64
C ASP A 192 -9.02 16.50 -1.16
N GLY A 193 -9.89 16.91 -2.08
CA GLY A 193 -11.09 17.66 -1.75
C GLY A 193 -12.07 17.76 -2.90
N THR A 194 -12.91 18.80 -2.84
CA THR A 194 -13.97 19.08 -3.80
C THR A 194 -13.85 20.51 -4.31
N LEU A 195 -13.87 20.66 -5.62
CA LEU A 195 -14.05 21.94 -6.31
C LEU A 195 -15.54 22.09 -6.64
N PHE A 196 -16.17 23.14 -6.13
CA PHE A 196 -17.53 23.49 -6.51
C PHE A 196 -17.54 24.62 -7.54
N VAL A 197 -18.33 24.42 -8.59
CA VAL A 197 -18.64 25.43 -9.62
C VAL A 197 -20.07 25.90 -9.41
N THR A 198 -20.25 27.21 -9.22
CA THR A 198 -21.55 27.86 -9.05
C THR A 198 -21.45 29.33 -9.45
N GLY A 199 -22.46 30.16 -9.14
CA GLY A 199 -22.40 31.60 -9.33
C GLY A 199 -22.68 32.41 -8.07
N TRP A 200 -22.23 33.67 -8.05
CA TRP A 200 -22.33 34.55 -6.88
C TRP A 200 -23.75 34.76 -6.37
N GLN A 201 -24.74 34.82 -7.26
CA GLN A 201 -26.15 34.88 -6.85
C GLN A 201 -26.59 33.67 -6.02
N VAL A 202 -26.01 32.49 -6.29
CA VAL A 202 -26.25 31.26 -5.51
C VAL A 202 -25.55 31.39 -4.16
N VAL A 203 -24.26 31.78 -4.15
CA VAL A 203 -23.46 31.97 -2.92
C VAL A 203 -24.08 33.02 -1.99
N ASP A 204 -24.38 34.22 -2.50
CA ASP A 204 -24.93 35.35 -1.74
C ASP A 204 -26.35 35.03 -1.19
N SER A 205 -27.05 34.06 -1.78
CA SER A 205 -28.35 33.56 -1.31
C SER A 205 -28.26 32.44 -0.27
N GLY A 206 -27.05 32.03 0.13
CA GLY A 206 -26.84 30.84 0.96
C GLY A 206 -27.21 29.55 0.24
N PHE A 207 -26.91 29.46 -1.05
CA PHE A 207 -27.19 28.32 -1.95
C PHE A 207 -28.68 28.01 -2.20
N THR A 208 -29.57 28.98 -2.00
CA THR A 208 -31.03 28.80 -2.19
C THR A 208 -31.54 29.20 -3.58
N GLN A 209 -30.83 30.10 -4.28
CA GLN A 209 -31.18 30.50 -5.65
C GLN A 209 -30.57 29.54 -6.69
N PHE A 210 -31.21 29.48 -7.87
CA PHE A 210 -30.74 28.72 -9.02
C PHE A 210 -30.09 29.63 -10.06
N LEU A 211 -29.17 29.05 -10.84
CA LEU A 211 -28.67 29.70 -12.05
C LEU A 211 -29.70 29.61 -13.18
N PRO A 212 -29.69 30.55 -14.15
CA PRO A 212 -30.51 30.45 -15.35
C PRO A 212 -30.25 29.15 -16.11
N THR A 213 -31.28 28.56 -16.73
CA THR A 213 -31.13 27.30 -17.48
C THR A 213 -30.39 27.47 -18.81
N ASP A 214 -30.06 28.69 -19.22
CA ASP A 214 -29.15 28.97 -20.32
C ASP A 214 -27.70 29.22 -19.86
N ALA A 215 -27.41 29.13 -18.55
CA ALA A 215 -26.07 29.25 -18.00
C ALA A 215 -25.20 28.07 -18.42
N LYS A 216 -24.13 28.39 -19.17
CA LYS A 216 -23.10 27.43 -19.59
C LYS A 216 -21.73 27.94 -19.16
N TYR A 217 -20.82 27.02 -18.91
CA TYR A 217 -19.45 27.35 -18.56
C TYR A 217 -18.44 26.41 -19.20
N HIS A 218 -17.22 26.92 -19.24
CA HIS A 218 -15.99 26.20 -19.46
C HIS A 218 -15.18 26.29 -18.18
N VAL A 219 -14.73 25.17 -17.65
CA VAL A 219 -13.82 25.14 -16.52
C VAL A 219 -12.54 24.45 -16.97
N GLU A 220 -11.41 25.00 -16.57
CA GLU A 220 -10.09 24.47 -16.89
C GLU A 220 -9.21 24.48 -15.64
N SER A 221 -8.30 23.53 -15.62
CA SER A 221 -7.27 23.38 -14.60
C SER A 221 -5.93 23.16 -15.28
N GLU A 222 -4.91 23.91 -14.89
CA GLU A 222 -3.53 23.70 -15.28
C GLU A 222 -2.69 23.48 -14.04
N SER A 223 -2.20 22.25 -13.86
CA SER A 223 -1.32 21.89 -12.76
C SER A 223 0.12 21.78 -13.24
N VAL A 224 0.96 22.71 -12.80
CA VAL A 224 2.42 22.62 -12.94
C VAL A 224 2.95 21.91 -11.70
N CYS A 225 3.03 20.59 -11.80
CA CYS A 225 3.84 19.84 -10.87
C CYS A 225 5.31 20.12 -11.17
N ALA A 226 6.16 20.20 -10.13
CA ALA A 226 7.57 19.93 -10.36
C ALA A 226 7.66 18.64 -11.20
N PRO A 227 8.56 18.55 -12.21
CA PRO A 227 8.82 17.27 -12.86
C PRO A 227 8.97 16.27 -11.73
N PRO A 228 8.30 15.09 -11.78
CA PRO A 228 8.37 14.15 -10.68
C PRO A 228 9.85 14.06 -10.33
N LYS A 229 10.22 14.49 -9.11
CA LYS A 229 11.52 14.07 -8.56
C LYS A 229 11.57 12.60 -8.93
N PRO A 230 12.58 12.11 -9.69
CA PRO A 230 12.55 10.75 -10.22
C PRO A 230 12.04 9.89 -9.09
N GLY A 231 10.81 9.38 -9.22
CA GLY A 231 10.00 9.10 -8.03
C GLY A 231 10.69 8.08 -7.15
N GLU A 232 10.02 7.58 -6.12
CA GLU A 232 10.44 6.32 -5.50
C GLU A 232 10.52 5.13 -6.50
N GLY A 233 10.21 5.38 -7.79
CA GLY A 233 10.28 4.52 -8.95
C GLY A 233 11.69 4.17 -9.44
N THR A 234 11.93 4.44 -10.73
CA THR A 234 13.18 4.10 -11.43
C THR A 234 14.25 5.15 -11.21
N ALA A 235 15.41 4.72 -10.74
CA ALA A 235 16.56 5.60 -10.53
C ALA A 235 17.19 6.03 -11.87
N PRO A 236 17.85 7.19 -11.96
CA PRO A 236 18.71 7.48 -13.10
C PRO A 236 19.88 6.48 -13.18
N PRO A 237 20.45 6.20 -14.36
CA PRO A 237 21.70 5.43 -14.47
C PRO A 237 22.83 6.09 -13.68
N GLY A 238 23.62 5.28 -12.97
CA GLY A 238 24.71 5.77 -12.12
C GLY A 238 24.27 6.37 -10.79
N ALA A 239 23.00 6.17 -10.40
CA ALA A 239 22.51 6.56 -9.07
C ALA A 239 23.33 5.90 -7.94
N VAL A 240 23.84 4.68 -8.18
CA VAL A 240 24.88 4.06 -7.37
C VAL A 240 26.20 4.07 -8.14
N ALA A 241 27.25 4.62 -7.53
CA ALA A 241 28.58 4.67 -8.14
C ALA A 241 29.09 3.25 -8.47
N GLY A 242 29.48 3.03 -9.72
CA GLY A 242 29.98 1.74 -10.19
C GLY A 242 28.92 0.65 -10.33
N GLU A 243 27.63 1.01 -10.39
CA GLU A 243 26.56 0.04 -10.66
C GLU A 243 26.73 -0.67 -12.01
N GLN A 244 26.31 -1.93 -12.06
CA GLN A 244 26.33 -2.77 -13.25
C GLN A 244 24.92 -3.30 -13.51
N ALA A 245 24.50 -3.42 -14.76
CA ALA A 245 23.20 -4.01 -15.06
C ALA A 245 23.22 -5.53 -14.78
N LEU A 246 22.18 -6.04 -14.13
CA LEU A 246 21.93 -7.48 -13.95
C LEU A 246 20.83 -7.92 -14.90
N GLY A 247 21.23 -8.69 -15.92
CA GLY A 247 20.31 -9.29 -16.89
C GLY A 247 19.51 -10.47 -16.31
N ALA A 248 18.77 -11.15 -17.18
CA ALA A 248 18.03 -12.36 -16.81
C ALA A 248 18.94 -13.58 -16.59
N ASP A 249 20.08 -13.60 -17.27
CA ASP A 249 21.08 -14.67 -17.17
C ASP A 249 21.90 -14.55 -15.88
N ALA A 250 22.28 -15.69 -15.33
CA ALA A 250 23.20 -15.74 -14.20
C ALA A 250 24.61 -15.28 -14.63
N ILE A 251 25.26 -14.49 -13.78
CA ILE A 251 26.62 -14.00 -13.98
C ILE A 251 27.58 -14.55 -12.93
N ASP A 252 28.82 -14.83 -13.34
CA ASP A 252 29.86 -15.28 -12.42
C ASP A 252 30.40 -14.10 -11.59
N ILE A 253 30.35 -14.22 -10.27
CA ILE A 253 30.80 -13.19 -9.32
C ILE A 253 31.91 -13.75 -8.43
N SER A 254 32.88 -12.91 -8.11
CA SER A 254 33.81 -13.12 -7.01
C SER A 254 33.57 -12.07 -5.93
N THR A 255 33.37 -12.48 -4.68
CA THR A 255 33.26 -11.55 -3.54
C THR A 255 34.62 -11.38 -2.86
N SER A 256 34.75 -10.27 -2.11
CA SER A 256 35.90 -10.00 -1.24
C SER A 256 35.40 -9.27 0.01
N THR A 257 36.29 -9.00 0.97
CA THR A 257 35.95 -8.24 2.19
C THR A 257 35.50 -6.81 1.93
N ALA A 258 35.86 -6.24 0.78
CA ALA A 258 35.29 -4.98 0.32
C ALA A 258 33.93 -5.21 -0.35
N ALA A 259 32.98 -4.29 -0.14
CA ALA A 259 31.71 -4.32 -0.84
C ALA A 259 31.93 -4.32 -2.36
N GLY A 260 31.34 -5.31 -3.03
CA GLY A 260 31.38 -5.41 -4.49
C GLY A 260 30.57 -4.30 -5.19
N PRO A 261 30.55 -4.30 -6.54
CA PRO A 261 29.65 -3.42 -7.28
C PRO A 261 28.18 -3.71 -6.96
N ALA A 262 27.32 -2.72 -7.16
CA ALA A 262 25.88 -2.89 -7.06
C ALA A 262 25.32 -3.37 -8.39
N TYR A 263 24.57 -4.47 -8.37
CA TYR A 263 23.96 -5.05 -9.55
C TYR A 263 22.51 -4.59 -9.68
N ARG A 264 22.25 -3.73 -10.65
CA ARG A 264 21.00 -3.02 -10.90
C ARG A 264 19.98 -3.88 -11.64
N VAL A 265 18.74 -3.85 -11.19
CA VAL A 265 17.56 -4.40 -11.85
C VAL A 265 16.46 -3.34 -11.90
N ASP A 266 16.08 -2.93 -13.11
CA ASP A 266 14.87 -2.13 -13.31
C ASP A 266 13.69 -3.09 -13.49
N ALA A 267 12.80 -3.11 -12.50
CA ALA A 267 11.61 -3.96 -12.43
C ALA A 267 10.38 -3.19 -12.90
N LYS A 268 9.51 -3.87 -13.66
CA LYS A 268 8.19 -3.38 -14.00
C LYS A 268 7.23 -3.56 -12.84
N ARG A 269 6.21 -2.70 -12.81
CA ARG A 269 5.06 -2.87 -11.91
C ARG A 269 4.55 -4.31 -11.96
N GLY A 270 4.43 -4.94 -10.80
CA GLY A 270 3.93 -6.31 -10.68
C GLY A 270 4.95 -7.39 -11.08
N GLU A 271 6.24 -7.07 -11.23
CA GLU A 271 7.28 -8.08 -11.30
C GLU A 271 7.79 -8.45 -9.91
N HIS A 272 7.73 -9.75 -9.58
CA HIS A 272 8.49 -10.33 -8.49
C HIS A 272 9.92 -10.59 -8.97
N ILE A 273 10.89 -10.03 -8.26
CA ILE A 273 12.32 -10.20 -8.55
C ILE A 273 12.93 -11.02 -7.42
N GLY A 274 13.32 -12.26 -7.71
CA GLY A 274 14.09 -13.11 -6.80
C GLY A 274 15.59 -13.01 -7.09
N PHE A 275 16.35 -12.44 -6.18
CA PHE A 275 17.81 -12.45 -6.21
C PHE A 275 18.34 -13.74 -5.60
N ARG A 276 19.27 -14.40 -6.28
CA ARG A 276 19.91 -15.64 -5.83
C ARG A 276 21.40 -15.60 -6.09
N TYR A 277 22.20 -15.93 -5.08
CA TYR A 277 23.64 -16.12 -5.19
C TYR A 277 24.03 -17.50 -4.63
N ASP A 278 24.43 -18.41 -5.52
CA ASP A 278 25.02 -19.71 -5.15
C ASP A 278 26.54 -19.59 -5.16
N PHE A 279 27.22 -19.97 -4.07
CA PHE A 279 28.64 -19.68 -3.91
C PHE A 279 29.46 -20.76 -3.22
N THR A 280 30.77 -20.70 -3.46
CA THR A 280 31.80 -21.56 -2.86
C THR A 280 32.96 -20.73 -2.29
N PRO A 281 33.59 -21.15 -1.18
CA PRO A 281 33.19 -22.28 -0.34
C PRO A 281 31.85 -22.00 0.35
N THR A 282 31.03 -23.04 0.55
CA THR A 282 29.66 -22.88 1.08
C THR A 282 29.62 -22.34 2.51
N GLY A 283 30.70 -22.50 3.27
CA GLY A 283 30.87 -21.89 4.60
C GLY A 283 31.39 -20.46 4.60
N ALA A 284 31.57 -19.81 3.45
CA ALA A 284 31.99 -18.41 3.42
C ALA A 284 30.92 -17.50 4.04
N ALA A 285 31.34 -16.59 4.92
CA ALA A 285 30.50 -15.55 5.50
C ALA A 285 30.23 -14.45 4.46
N VAL A 286 29.34 -14.73 3.50
CA VAL A 286 28.89 -13.79 2.48
C VAL A 286 27.63 -13.08 2.98
N ASP A 287 27.54 -11.78 2.74
CA ASP A 287 26.31 -11.01 2.94
C ASP A 287 25.70 -10.66 1.57
N MET A 288 24.38 -10.71 1.48
CA MET A 288 23.62 -10.16 0.35
C MET A 288 22.72 -9.04 0.88
N GLU A 289 22.90 -7.84 0.33
CA GLU A 289 22.07 -6.67 0.61
C GLU A 289 21.23 -6.35 -0.64
N VAL A 290 19.93 -6.10 -0.45
CA VAL A 290 19.08 -5.53 -1.51
C VAL A 290 18.73 -4.09 -1.16
N LEU A 291 18.87 -3.20 -2.15
CA LEU A 291 18.58 -1.78 -2.05
C LEU A 291 17.45 -1.39 -3.00
N ARG A 292 16.70 -0.35 -2.65
CA ARG A 292 15.72 0.33 -3.53
C ARG A 292 16.04 1.80 -3.69
N TRP A 293 15.56 2.38 -4.78
CA TRP A 293 15.55 3.84 -4.95
C TRP A 293 14.40 4.44 -4.13
N ASN A 294 14.66 5.52 -3.40
CA ASN A 294 13.62 6.26 -2.66
C ASN A 294 13.32 7.64 -3.26
N GLY A 295 13.74 7.87 -4.50
CA GLY A 295 13.64 9.18 -5.15
C GLY A 295 14.87 10.07 -5.00
N THR A 296 15.77 9.76 -4.07
CA THR A 296 16.96 10.58 -3.80
C THR A 296 18.25 9.78 -3.65
N ALA A 297 18.17 8.57 -3.10
CA ALA A 297 19.30 7.68 -2.88
C ALA A 297 18.86 6.21 -2.96
N ALA A 298 19.84 5.32 -3.13
CA ALA A 298 19.64 3.91 -2.87
C ALA A 298 19.61 3.68 -1.35
N ILE A 299 18.55 3.10 -0.84
CA ILE A 299 18.37 2.75 0.57
C ILE A 299 18.32 1.24 0.74
N SER A 300 18.91 0.73 1.81
CA SER A 300 18.89 -0.69 2.16
C SER A 300 17.47 -1.13 2.50
N MET A 301 17.03 -2.25 1.94
CA MET A 301 15.76 -2.90 2.30
C MET A 301 16.00 -4.02 3.31
N ALA A 302 16.95 -4.89 3.02
CA ALA A 302 17.35 -5.98 3.90
C ALA A 302 18.75 -6.49 3.56
N THR A 303 19.36 -7.11 4.56
CA THR A 303 20.61 -7.85 4.44
C THR A 303 20.42 -9.26 4.96
N THR A 304 20.93 -10.25 4.24
CA THR A 304 20.96 -11.65 4.68
C THR A 304 22.38 -12.20 4.67
N ASN A 305 22.75 -12.85 5.77
CA ASN A 305 24.03 -13.53 5.96
C ASN A 305 23.86 -14.98 6.45
N GLY A 306 22.62 -15.46 6.55
CA GLY A 306 22.27 -16.76 7.09
C GLY A 306 22.44 -17.92 6.10
N GLY A 307 22.78 -19.10 6.62
CA GLY A 307 22.89 -20.36 5.87
C GLY A 307 24.21 -20.53 5.10
N THR A 308 24.36 -21.69 4.46
CA THR A 308 25.57 -22.09 3.71
C THR A 308 25.32 -22.11 2.20
N GLY A 309 26.29 -21.60 1.42
CA GLY A 309 26.36 -21.72 -0.03
C GLY A 309 25.29 -21.01 -0.84
N LEU A 310 24.33 -20.33 -0.20
CA LEU A 310 23.20 -19.68 -0.83
C LEU A 310 22.85 -18.37 -0.12
N ARG A 311 22.59 -17.31 -0.89
CA ARG A 311 21.87 -16.12 -0.44
C ARG A 311 20.67 -15.85 -1.34
N VAL A 312 19.55 -15.49 -0.72
CA VAL A 312 18.29 -15.21 -1.41
C VAL A 312 17.55 -14.05 -0.76
N LEU A 313 17.10 -13.11 -1.58
CA LEU A 313 16.20 -12.02 -1.22
C LEU A 313 15.26 -11.77 -2.39
N ALA A 314 14.04 -11.31 -2.12
CA ALA A 314 13.09 -10.99 -3.16
C ALA A 314 12.44 -9.63 -2.94
N VAL A 315 12.03 -8.98 -4.02
CA VAL A 315 11.32 -7.69 -4.00
C VAL A 315 10.16 -7.72 -4.97
N LEU A 316 9.16 -6.91 -4.67
CA LEU A 316 8.02 -6.67 -5.55
C LEU A 316 7.43 -5.29 -5.25
N ASP A 317 7.13 -4.53 -6.29
CA ASP A 317 6.23 -3.38 -6.18
C ASP A 317 5.10 -3.55 -7.19
N SER A 318 3.86 -3.58 -6.70
CA SER A 318 2.70 -3.77 -7.56
C SER A 318 2.12 -2.46 -8.09
N GLN A 319 2.60 -1.31 -7.63
CA GLN A 319 2.05 0.00 -7.95
C GLN A 319 2.88 0.72 -9.01
N ASP A 320 4.21 0.62 -8.92
CA ASP A 320 5.13 1.36 -9.77
C ASP A 320 6.24 0.49 -10.37
N ASP A 321 6.81 0.96 -11.47
CA ASP A 321 8.14 0.53 -11.92
C ASP A 321 9.19 0.97 -10.88
N ARG A 322 10.17 0.12 -10.59
CA ARG A 322 11.18 0.36 -9.53
C ARG A 322 12.59 0.00 -9.99
N THR A 323 13.58 0.70 -9.47
CA THR A 323 14.98 0.24 -9.53
C THR A 323 15.39 -0.39 -8.21
N PHE A 324 15.92 -1.60 -8.30
CA PHE A 324 16.56 -2.31 -7.21
C PHE A 324 18.03 -2.55 -7.51
N TRP A 325 18.81 -2.74 -6.46
CA TRP A 325 20.16 -3.24 -6.57
C TRP A 325 20.38 -4.40 -5.61
N VAL A 326 21.24 -5.33 -5.99
CA VAL A 326 21.81 -6.31 -5.08
C VAL A 326 23.32 -6.06 -4.93
N ARG A 327 23.81 -6.12 -3.69
CA ARG A 327 25.24 -6.04 -3.36
C ARG A 327 25.65 -7.30 -2.62
N LEU A 328 26.87 -7.74 -2.89
CA LEU A 328 27.50 -8.85 -2.20
C LEU A 328 28.77 -8.36 -1.49
N SER A 329 28.95 -8.77 -0.24
CA SER A 329 30.12 -8.44 0.59
C SER A 329 30.51 -9.61 1.49
N GLY A 330 31.60 -9.46 2.24
CA GLY A 330 32.01 -10.43 3.27
C GLY A 330 33.21 -11.28 2.85
N ALA A 331 33.25 -12.54 3.26
CA ALA A 331 34.37 -13.43 2.95
C ALA A 331 34.54 -13.65 1.44
N SER A 332 35.77 -13.94 1.02
CA SER A 332 36.05 -14.27 -0.38
C SER A 332 35.29 -15.53 -0.80
N SER A 333 34.53 -15.42 -1.88
CA SER A 333 33.78 -16.52 -2.48
C SER A 333 33.71 -16.36 -3.99
N THR A 334 33.43 -17.44 -4.70
CA THR A 334 33.09 -17.41 -6.13
C THR A 334 31.77 -18.12 -6.36
N GLY A 335 30.92 -17.57 -7.22
CA GLY A 335 29.56 -18.07 -7.39
C GLY A 335 28.80 -17.47 -8.57
N LYS A 336 27.51 -17.81 -8.65
CA LYS A 336 26.59 -17.30 -9.69
C LYS A 336 25.52 -16.44 -9.06
N LEU A 337 25.41 -15.19 -9.52
CA LEU A 337 24.36 -14.26 -9.15
C LEU A 337 23.30 -14.20 -10.25
N GLN A 338 22.03 -14.30 -9.88
CA GLN A 338 20.89 -14.19 -10.79
C GLN A 338 19.79 -13.33 -10.19
N ALA A 339 19.07 -12.59 -11.05
CA ALA A 339 17.77 -11.99 -10.73
C ALA A 339 16.68 -12.65 -11.57
N LYS A 340 15.88 -13.54 -10.96
CA LYS A 340 14.75 -14.17 -11.63
C LYS A 340 13.55 -13.23 -11.59
N ARG A 341 13.00 -12.93 -12.76
CA ARG A 341 11.79 -12.11 -12.93
C ARG A 341 10.57 -13.01 -13.09
N THR A 342 9.52 -12.76 -12.32
CA THR A 342 8.27 -13.52 -12.40
C THR A 342 7.11 -12.52 -12.38
N PRO A 343 6.22 -12.50 -13.39
CA PRO A 343 4.98 -11.74 -13.30
C PRO A 343 4.18 -12.15 -12.07
N PHE A 344 3.69 -11.17 -11.32
CA PHE A 344 3.00 -11.39 -10.06
C PHE A 344 1.76 -10.51 -10.01
N GLU A 345 0.62 -11.19 -9.90
CA GLU A 345 -0.68 -10.54 -9.78
C GLU A 345 -0.97 -10.35 -8.29
N GLU A 346 -1.64 -9.27 -7.94
CA GLU A 346 -2.11 -9.03 -6.58
C GLU A 346 -3.59 -9.45 -6.46
N GLY A 347 -4.01 -9.84 -5.26
CA GLY A 347 -5.41 -10.08 -4.94
C GLY A 347 -5.68 -11.38 -4.18
N ALA A 348 -6.96 -11.64 -3.93
CA ALA A 348 -7.43 -12.79 -3.16
C ALA A 348 -7.43 -14.12 -3.95
N HIS A 349 -7.20 -14.09 -5.27
CA HIS A 349 -7.25 -15.28 -6.13
C HIS A 349 -6.04 -15.37 -7.03
N CYS A 350 -5.49 -16.58 -7.14
CA CYS A 350 -4.44 -16.91 -8.08
C CYS A 350 -5.02 -17.65 -9.28
N ASN A 351 -4.75 -17.15 -10.48
CA ASN A 351 -5.30 -17.69 -11.73
C ASN A 351 -4.31 -18.54 -12.53
N SER A 352 -3.01 -18.45 -12.23
CA SER A 352 -1.94 -19.14 -12.97
C SER A 352 -0.73 -19.41 -12.08
N ASP A 353 -0.03 -20.52 -12.35
CA ASP A 353 1.20 -20.92 -11.66
C ASP A 353 1.10 -20.88 -10.12
N CYS A 354 -0.07 -21.23 -9.59
CA CYS A 354 -0.36 -21.07 -8.17
C CYS A 354 0.51 -21.91 -7.25
N THR A 355 1.09 -23.00 -7.75
CA THR A 355 2.02 -23.86 -7.02
C THR A 355 3.49 -23.42 -7.17
N LEU A 356 3.77 -22.36 -7.93
CA LEU A 356 5.13 -21.88 -8.13
C LEU A 356 5.70 -21.41 -6.80
N LEU A 357 6.81 -22.03 -6.37
CA LEU A 357 7.52 -21.62 -5.16
C LEU A 357 8.27 -20.30 -5.42
N LEU A 358 7.97 -19.30 -4.60
CA LEU A 358 8.55 -17.96 -4.64
C LEU A 358 8.95 -17.57 -3.21
N GLN A 359 9.91 -16.66 -3.07
CA GLN A 359 10.22 -16.07 -1.78
C GLN A 359 9.24 -14.93 -1.46
N MET A 360 8.79 -14.80 -0.21
CA MET A 360 8.01 -13.64 0.24
C MET A 360 8.82 -12.37 -0.05
N PRO A 361 8.30 -11.42 -0.85
CA PRO A 361 9.04 -10.21 -1.17
C PRO A 361 9.21 -9.33 0.07
N LEU A 362 10.34 -8.64 0.17
CA LEU A 362 10.58 -7.61 1.16
C LEU A 362 9.51 -6.50 1.03
N PRO A 363 8.95 -6.00 2.15
CA PRO A 363 8.00 -4.91 2.08
C PRO A 363 8.70 -3.65 1.57
N ILE A 364 8.17 -3.02 0.52
CA ILE A 364 8.70 -1.74 0.02
C ILE A 364 8.59 -0.68 1.13
N GLU A 365 7.45 -0.67 1.80
CA GLU A 365 7.13 0.10 2.99
C GLU A 365 6.16 -0.69 3.86
N THR A 366 6.51 -0.92 5.12
CA THR A 366 5.69 -1.73 6.03
C THR A 366 4.32 -1.09 6.29
N SER A 367 4.24 0.25 6.32
CA SER A 367 2.97 0.98 6.42
C SER A 367 2.06 0.85 5.20
N ARG A 368 2.62 0.48 4.04
CA ARG A 368 1.88 0.29 2.79
C ARG A 368 1.51 -1.18 2.58
N GLU A 369 2.44 -2.08 2.85
CA GLU A 369 2.26 -3.50 2.61
C GLU A 369 1.64 -4.23 3.82
N GLY A 370 1.71 -3.67 5.03
CA GLY A 370 1.07 -4.16 6.25
C GLY A 370 1.59 -5.49 6.79
N TYR A 371 2.77 -5.92 6.34
CA TYR A 371 3.55 -7.00 6.95
C TYR A 371 5.01 -6.59 7.15
N ASP A 372 5.69 -7.32 8.04
CA ASP A 372 7.11 -7.17 8.35
C ASP A 372 7.82 -8.53 8.26
N LEU A 373 9.08 -8.51 7.83
CA LEU A 373 9.99 -9.66 7.76
C LEU A 373 11.21 -9.46 8.68
N THR A 374 11.21 -8.44 9.53
CA THR A 374 12.27 -8.21 10.51
C THR A 374 12.40 -9.41 11.43
N GLY A 375 13.61 -9.99 11.48
CA GLY A 375 13.89 -11.19 12.27
C GLY A 375 13.58 -12.51 11.57
N ALA A 376 12.99 -12.49 10.37
CA ALA A 376 12.73 -13.70 9.60
C ALA A 376 14.03 -14.30 9.03
N THR A 377 14.11 -15.64 9.02
CA THR A 377 15.15 -16.34 8.28
C THR A 377 14.80 -16.34 6.80
N TYR A 378 15.42 -15.46 6.01
CA TYR A 378 15.06 -15.29 4.58
C TYR A 378 15.12 -16.58 3.74
N ARG A 379 15.92 -17.57 4.14
CA ARG A 379 16.01 -18.89 3.48
C ARG A 379 14.76 -19.75 3.69
N GLU A 380 13.96 -19.43 4.70
CA GLU A 380 12.72 -20.10 5.12
C GLU A 380 11.48 -19.28 4.72
N GLN A 381 11.64 -18.24 3.89
CA GLN A 381 10.55 -17.37 3.43
C GLN A 381 9.96 -17.80 2.10
N PHE A 382 9.92 -19.10 1.78
CA PHE A 382 9.43 -19.57 0.49
C PHE A 382 8.01 -20.14 0.60
N GLY A 383 7.10 -19.53 -0.15
CA GLY A 383 5.70 -19.95 -0.24
C GLY A 383 5.31 -20.17 -1.69
N ARG A 384 4.23 -20.92 -1.89
CA ARG A 384 3.56 -20.97 -3.18
C ARG A 384 3.05 -19.58 -3.56
N ARG A 385 3.02 -19.29 -4.86
CA ARG A 385 2.54 -18.01 -5.39
C ARG A 385 1.17 -17.64 -4.83
N ASP A 386 0.25 -18.58 -4.77
CA ASP A 386 -1.09 -18.32 -4.21
C ASP A 386 -1.04 -17.90 -2.73
N LEU A 387 -0.30 -18.63 -1.89
CA LEU A 387 -0.11 -18.27 -0.48
C LEU A 387 0.51 -16.89 -0.29
N LEU A 388 1.54 -16.55 -1.09
CA LEU A 388 2.16 -15.22 -1.03
C LEU A 388 1.19 -14.12 -1.46
N MET A 389 0.38 -14.35 -2.51
CA MET A 389 -0.64 -13.40 -2.95
C MET A 389 -1.65 -13.12 -1.85
N PHE A 390 -2.16 -14.16 -1.17
CA PHE A 390 -3.15 -13.98 -0.11
C PHE A 390 -2.55 -13.30 1.12
N THR A 391 -1.32 -13.65 1.47
CA THR A 391 -0.59 -13.02 2.57
C THR A 391 -0.37 -11.52 2.31
N ARG A 392 0.04 -11.15 1.09
CA ARG A 392 0.20 -9.73 0.69
C ARG A 392 -1.14 -9.00 0.64
N ASN A 393 -2.18 -9.63 0.12
CA ASN A 393 -3.54 -9.08 0.11
C ASN A 393 -4.03 -8.77 1.54
N ALA A 394 -3.77 -9.69 2.48
CA ALA A 394 -4.09 -9.50 3.89
C ALA A 394 -3.27 -8.37 4.54
N GLY A 395 -1.97 -8.28 4.22
CA GLY A 395 -1.14 -7.14 4.60
C GLY A 395 -1.71 -5.80 4.14
N ARG A 396 -2.17 -5.70 2.90
CA ARG A 396 -2.76 -4.45 2.41
C ARG A 396 -4.06 -4.10 3.11
N ALA A 397 -4.86 -5.09 3.49
CA ALA A 397 -6.04 -4.85 4.32
C ALA A 397 -5.67 -4.34 5.73
N VAL A 398 -4.63 -4.92 6.34
CA VAL A 398 -4.06 -4.45 7.63
C VAL A 398 -3.57 -3.00 7.52
N ALA A 399 -2.82 -2.68 6.46
CA ALA A 399 -2.35 -1.32 6.18
C ALA A 399 -3.51 -0.33 5.97
N ALA A 400 -4.52 -0.72 5.17
CA ALA A 400 -5.72 0.09 4.94
C ALA A 400 -6.52 0.35 6.23
N ALA A 401 -6.54 -0.63 7.13
CA ALA A 401 -7.12 -0.50 8.46
C ALA A 401 -6.25 0.31 9.44
N LYS A 402 -5.10 0.82 9.00
CA LYS A 402 -4.11 1.56 9.81
C LYS A 402 -3.62 0.78 11.03
N MET A 403 -3.61 -0.54 10.91
CA MET A 403 -3.10 -1.44 11.94
C MET A 403 -1.57 -1.51 11.86
N LYS A 404 -0.94 -1.95 12.95
CA LYS A 404 0.49 -2.27 12.94
C LYS A 404 0.74 -3.46 11.99
N PRO A 405 1.82 -3.45 11.19
CA PRO A 405 2.17 -4.57 10.32
C PRO A 405 2.31 -5.86 11.12
N PHE A 406 1.77 -6.99 10.62
CA PHE A 406 1.99 -8.28 11.27
C PHE A 406 3.34 -8.88 10.83
N SER A 407 3.94 -9.71 11.67
CA SER A 407 5.17 -10.41 11.32
C SER A 407 4.86 -11.74 10.65
N ILE A 408 5.63 -12.07 9.61
CA ILE A 408 5.64 -13.38 8.97
C ILE A 408 6.93 -14.07 9.37
N HIS A 409 6.83 -15.25 9.98
CA HIS A 409 7.98 -15.94 10.54
C HIS A 409 8.37 -17.15 9.70
N ASP A 410 7.53 -18.18 9.64
CA ASP A 410 7.93 -19.45 9.03
C ASP A 410 7.10 -19.76 7.78
N LEU A 411 7.76 -19.95 6.64
CA LEU A 411 7.22 -20.62 5.45
C LEU A 411 8.08 -21.86 5.15
N SER A 412 8.24 -22.26 3.89
CA SER A 412 9.17 -23.31 3.50
C SER A 412 10.60 -22.81 3.33
N ASN A 413 11.54 -23.75 3.41
CA ASN A 413 12.88 -23.56 2.87
C ASN A 413 12.86 -23.21 1.38
N TRP A 414 13.94 -22.61 0.90
CA TRP A 414 14.22 -22.28 -0.50
C TRP A 414 14.00 -23.42 -1.52
N ASP A 415 14.07 -24.68 -1.08
CA ASP A 415 13.85 -25.88 -1.89
C ASP A 415 12.44 -26.48 -1.72
N GLY A 416 11.59 -25.83 -0.93
CA GLY A 416 10.24 -26.27 -0.59
C GLY A 416 10.20 -27.30 0.54
N SER A 417 11.31 -27.65 1.19
CA SER A 417 11.26 -28.50 2.39
C SER A 417 10.79 -27.72 3.62
N ALA A 418 10.29 -28.45 4.62
CA ALA A 418 9.96 -27.89 5.93
C ALA A 418 11.22 -27.37 6.66
N PRO A 419 11.15 -26.21 7.34
CA PRO A 419 12.22 -25.79 8.25
C PRO A 419 12.46 -26.81 9.38
N PRO A 420 13.69 -26.90 9.92
CA PRO A 420 14.00 -27.82 11.02
C PRO A 420 13.07 -27.62 12.23
N GLY A 421 12.49 -28.71 12.73
CA GLY A 421 11.59 -28.68 13.89
C GLY A 421 10.11 -28.54 13.55
N HIS A 422 9.76 -28.29 12.28
CA HIS A 422 8.37 -28.21 11.82
C HIS A 422 7.93 -29.55 11.21
N ALA A 423 6.71 -30.00 11.56
CA ALA A 423 6.09 -31.19 10.96
C ALA A 423 5.38 -30.89 9.63
N SER A 424 5.16 -29.59 9.35
CA SER A 424 4.49 -28.98 8.20
C SER A 424 5.46 -27.98 7.52
N HIS A 425 4.96 -27.07 6.68
CA HIS A 425 5.73 -26.11 5.88
C HIS A 425 6.52 -26.74 4.73
N ASP A 426 6.14 -27.93 4.29
CA ASP A 426 6.60 -28.44 3.00
C ASP A 426 5.78 -27.84 1.84
N LEU A 427 6.41 -27.80 0.66
CA LEU A 427 5.83 -27.45 -0.62
C LEU A 427 5.27 -26.01 -0.71
N GLY A 428 5.66 -25.10 0.18
CA GLY A 428 5.23 -23.71 0.21
C GLY A 428 3.76 -23.51 0.58
N LYS A 429 3.15 -24.45 1.31
CA LYS A 429 1.70 -24.45 1.60
C LYS A 429 1.32 -23.84 2.93
N ASP A 430 2.31 -23.54 3.77
CA ASP A 430 2.10 -23.10 5.13
C ASP A 430 2.78 -21.75 5.38
N VAL A 431 2.17 -20.95 6.25
CA VAL A 431 2.74 -19.71 6.76
C VAL A 431 2.29 -19.45 8.19
N ASP A 432 3.20 -19.00 9.03
CA ASP A 432 2.87 -18.55 10.38
C ASP A 432 2.83 -17.02 10.47
N TYR A 433 1.74 -16.50 11.01
CA TYR A 433 1.55 -15.08 11.29
C TYR A 433 1.61 -14.80 12.79
N SER A 434 2.22 -13.69 13.17
CA SER A 434 2.17 -13.19 14.54
C SER A 434 0.72 -12.98 15.00
N ILE A 435 0.42 -13.29 16.26
CA ILE A 435 -0.85 -12.89 16.88
C ILE A 435 -0.81 -11.40 17.23
N TYR A 436 -1.96 -10.72 17.18
CA TYR A 436 -2.10 -9.40 17.79
C TYR A 436 -2.43 -9.49 19.26
N ASN A 437 -1.83 -8.61 20.06
CA ASN A 437 -2.23 -8.43 21.44
C ASN A 437 -3.42 -7.47 21.60
N ALA A 438 -3.97 -7.31 22.82
CA ALA A 438 -5.15 -6.47 23.05
C ALA A 438 -4.90 -4.97 22.79
N SER A 439 -3.64 -4.53 22.80
CA SER A 439 -3.23 -3.18 22.41
C SER A 439 -3.11 -2.99 20.89
N GLY A 440 -3.31 -4.06 20.10
CA GLY A 440 -3.17 -4.03 18.64
C GLY A 440 -1.73 -4.10 18.15
N GLU A 441 -0.78 -4.52 18.99
CA GLU A 441 0.61 -4.76 18.59
C GLU A 441 0.80 -6.23 18.18
N PRO A 442 1.53 -6.51 17.08
CA PRO A 442 1.91 -7.87 16.72
C PRO A 442 2.88 -8.43 17.77
N VAL A 443 2.66 -9.65 18.21
CA VAL A 443 3.50 -10.34 19.18
C VAL A 443 3.80 -11.75 18.70
N TRP A 444 5.05 -12.16 18.91
CA TRP A 444 5.48 -13.55 18.76
C TRP A 444 5.70 -14.13 20.15
N GLY A 445 4.61 -14.26 20.88
CA GLY A 445 4.63 -14.69 22.26
C GLY A 445 3.23 -15.07 22.77
N PRO A 446 3.16 -15.96 23.76
CA PRO A 446 1.92 -16.56 24.22
C PRO A 446 0.96 -15.53 24.82
N VAL A 447 -0.30 -15.59 24.41
CA VAL A 447 -1.40 -14.71 24.90
C VAL A 447 -2.26 -15.39 25.96
N CYS A 448 -1.70 -16.35 26.70
CA CYS A 448 -2.38 -17.10 27.75
C CYS A 448 -1.37 -17.74 28.70
N THR A 449 -1.86 -18.30 29.81
CA THR A 449 -1.05 -19.26 30.57
C THR A 449 -1.16 -20.62 29.89
N TRP A 450 -0.06 -21.36 29.74
CA TRP A 450 -0.07 -22.64 29.04
C TRP A 450 0.32 -23.84 29.93
N ASP A 451 -0.14 -25.03 29.52
CA ASP A 451 0.13 -26.31 30.17
C ASP A 451 1.46 -26.95 29.70
N ALA A 452 1.72 -28.21 30.07
CA ALA A 452 2.95 -28.89 29.71
C ALA A 452 3.08 -29.16 28.19
N GLU A 453 1.94 -29.23 27.50
CA GLU A 453 1.80 -29.41 26.06
C GLU A 453 1.78 -28.07 25.30
N GLN A 454 1.87 -26.95 26.03
CA GLN A 454 1.77 -25.58 25.53
C GLN A 454 0.41 -25.23 24.93
N ASN A 455 -0.67 -25.85 25.40
CA ASN A 455 -2.03 -25.36 25.14
C ASN A 455 -2.38 -24.27 26.14
N CYS A 456 -3.23 -23.32 25.76
CA CYS A 456 -3.79 -22.38 26.72
C CYS A 456 -4.63 -23.11 27.76
N VAL A 457 -4.38 -22.80 29.04
CA VAL A 457 -5.25 -23.24 30.12
C VAL A 457 -6.59 -22.50 29.99
N PRO A 458 -7.74 -23.18 30.07
CA PRO A 458 -9.04 -22.52 29.96
C PRO A 458 -9.23 -21.38 30.95
N GLY A 459 -9.78 -20.27 30.48
CA GLY A 459 -9.99 -19.03 31.24
C GLY A 459 -8.74 -18.17 31.44
N THR A 460 -7.61 -18.51 30.81
CA THR A 460 -6.34 -17.77 30.99
C THR A 460 -5.91 -16.97 29.77
N ALA A 461 -6.64 -17.04 28.65
CA ALA A 461 -6.41 -16.14 27.54
C ALA A 461 -6.52 -14.70 28.02
N SER A 462 -5.42 -13.98 27.90
CA SER A 462 -5.26 -12.62 28.36
C SER A 462 -4.46 -11.88 27.31
N ASN A 463 -4.84 -10.63 27.04
CA ASN A 463 -4.14 -9.81 26.06
C ASN A 463 -4.23 -10.33 24.59
N PHE A 464 -5.21 -11.15 24.22
CA PHE A 464 -5.46 -11.52 22.82
C PHE A 464 -6.24 -10.43 22.07
N GLY A 465 -5.65 -9.89 21.00
CA GLY A 465 -6.25 -8.90 20.11
C GLY A 465 -7.16 -9.53 19.07
N ALA A 466 -8.32 -10.04 19.48
CA ALA A 466 -9.23 -10.76 18.58
C ALA A 466 -9.72 -9.91 17.38
N MET A 467 -9.99 -8.61 17.59
CA MET A 467 -10.45 -7.70 16.54
C MET A 467 -9.41 -7.49 15.42
N PRO A 468 -8.17 -7.06 15.72
CA PRO A 468 -7.13 -7.00 14.69
C PRO A 468 -6.81 -8.37 14.09
N MET A 469 -6.85 -9.46 14.87
CA MET A 469 -6.65 -10.80 14.34
C MET A 469 -7.72 -11.21 13.31
N ALA A 470 -8.99 -10.95 13.59
CA ALA A 470 -10.08 -11.22 12.66
C ALA A 470 -9.97 -10.38 11.37
N ARG A 471 -9.54 -9.11 11.47
CA ARG A 471 -9.26 -8.27 10.30
C ARG A 471 -8.13 -8.81 9.43
N LEU A 472 -7.05 -9.30 10.04
CA LEU A 472 -5.94 -9.94 9.32
C LEU A 472 -6.39 -11.23 8.61
N LEU A 473 -7.17 -12.09 9.27
CA LEU A 473 -7.55 -13.38 8.70
C LEU A 473 -8.65 -13.29 7.64
N ALA A 474 -9.52 -12.28 7.68
CA ALA A 474 -10.65 -12.18 6.77
C ALA A 474 -10.24 -12.19 5.27
N PRO A 475 -9.27 -11.37 4.80
CA PRO A 475 -8.78 -11.45 3.41
C PRO A 475 -8.09 -12.76 3.06
N VAL A 476 -7.45 -13.43 4.03
CA VAL A 476 -6.83 -14.74 3.84
C VAL A 476 -7.92 -15.79 3.62
N PHE A 477 -9.00 -15.74 4.39
CA PHE A 477 -10.14 -16.68 4.29
C PHE A 477 -11.02 -16.39 3.07
N GLU A 478 -11.12 -15.13 2.65
CA GLU A 478 -11.78 -14.72 1.40
C GLU A 478 -11.12 -15.34 0.16
N SER A 479 -9.84 -15.72 0.26
CA SER A 479 -9.20 -16.52 -0.78
C SER A 479 -9.95 -17.82 -1.05
N GLY A 480 -10.70 -18.40 -0.10
CA GLY A 480 -11.35 -19.70 -0.29
C GLY A 480 -10.37 -20.87 -0.50
N ARG A 481 -9.09 -20.67 -0.13
CA ARG A 481 -8.00 -21.65 -0.33
C ARG A 481 -7.46 -22.23 0.95
N VAL A 482 -7.81 -21.64 2.10
CA VAL A 482 -7.38 -22.08 3.41
C VAL A 482 -8.04 -23.40 3.75
N GLU A 483 -7.22 -24.42 3.98
CA GLU A 483 -7.65 -25.73 4.46
C GLU A 483 -7.73 -25.75 5.99
N TYR A 484 -6.70 -25.19 6.65
CA TYR A 484 -6.64 -25.08 8.10
C TYR A 484 -6.02 -23.75 8.53
N ALA A 485 -6.53 -23.20 9.61
CA ALA A 485 -5.92 -22.16 10.41
C ALA A 485 -5.77 -22.67 11.84
N PHE A 486 -4.57 -23.07 12.26
CA PHE A 486 -4.35 -23.56 13.60
C PHE A 486 -4.14 -22.42 14.59
N LEU A 487 -4.95 -22.43 15.64
CA LEU A 487 -4.93 -21.48 16.73
C LEU A 487 -5.37 -22.21 18.00
N ASP A 488 -4.83 -21.85 19.16
CA ASP A 488 -5.25 -22.45 20.43
C ASP A 488 -6.77 -22.34 20.66
N GLN A 489 -7.37 -23.41 21.19
CA GLN A 489 -8.82 -23.55 21.36
C GLN A 489 -9.42 -22.43 22.23
N GLU A 490 -8.67 -21.98 23.24
CA GLU A 490 -9.14 -20.94 24.16
C GLU A 490 -9.37 -19.60 23.45
N LEU A 491 -8.69 -19.37 22.32
CA LEU A 491 -8.75 -18.11 21.57
C LEU A 491 -9.93 -18.06 20.56
N HIS A 492 -10.50 -19.22 20.22
CA HIS A 492 -11.53 -19.33 19.17
C HIS A 492 -12.79 -18.50 19.47
N PRO A 493 -13.40 -18.54 20.68
CA PRO A 493 -14.64 -17.79 20.94
C PRO A 493 -14.46 -16.28 20.75
N ALA A 494 -13.32 -15.74 21.20
CA ALA A 494 -13.01 -14.32 21.05
C ALA A 494 -12.81 -13.94 19.57
N LEU A 495 -12.08 -14.78 18.81
CA LEU A 495 -11.88 -14.58 17.37
C LEU A 495 -13.22 -14.58 16.61
N PHE A 496 -14.09 -15.55 16.89
CA PHE A 496 -15.39 -15.65 16.21
C PHE A 496 -16.32 -14.49 16.55
N ALA A 497 -16.37 -14.07 17.82
CA ALA A 497 -17.14 -12.91 18.24
C ALA A 497 -16.64 -11.63 17.55
N ALA A 498 -15.32 -11.46 17.42
CA ALA A 498 -14.72 -10.34 16.71
C ALA A 498 -15.08 -10.33 15.22
N ALA A 499 -15.06 -11.50 14.55
CA ALA A 499 -15.49 -11.61 13.16
C ALA A 499 -16.97 -11.23 13.00
N GLU A 500 -17.86 -11.70 13.88
CA GLU A 500 -19.28 -11.34 13.88
C GLU A 500 -19.50 -9.83 14.09
N GLU A 501 -18.71 -9.21 14.95
CA GLU A 501 -18.74 -7.76 15.16
C GLU A 501 -18.26 -7.00 13.91
N LEU A 502 -17.18 -7.44 13.24
CA LEU A 502 -16.73 -6.83 11.98
C LEU A 502 -17.80 -6.92 10.87
N VAL A 503 -18.53 -8.04 10.80
CA VAL A 503 -19.67 -8.17 9.89
C VAL A 503 -20.77 -7.16 10.23
N SER A 504 -21.09 -6.98 11.52
CA SER A 504 -22.10 -6.02 11.95
C SER A 504 -21.75 -4.57 11.60
N LYS A 505 -20.44 -4.25 11.51
CA LYS A 505 -19.90 -2.96 11.09
C LYS A 505 -19.79 -2.82 9.57
N GLY A 506 -20.05 -3.88 8.81
CA GLY A 506 -19.85 -3.90 7.36
C GLY A 506 -18.38 -3.89 6.93
N GLU A 507 -17.46 -4.23 7.84
CA GLU A 507 -16.02 -4.26 7.56
C GLU A 507 -15.58 -5.55 6.86
N ILE A 508 -16.29 -6.67 7.10
CA ILE A 508 -16.05 -7.94 6.40
C ILE A 508 -17.38 -8.57 5.96
N ALA A 509 -17.34 -9.44 4.94
CA ALA A 509 -18.53 -10.09 4.40
C ALA A 509 -19.14 -11.10 5.38
N SER A 510 -20.47 -11.11 5.51
CA SER A 510 -21.20 -12.07 6.38
C SER A 510 -20.99 -13.54 6.00
N SER A 511 -20.67 -13.79 4.73
CA SER A 511 -20.31 -15.12 4.21
C SER A 511 -19.02 -15.69 4.81
N LEU A 512 -18.19 -14.87 5.47
CA LEU A 512 -16.96 -15.34 6.11
C LEU A 512 -17.20 -15.98 7.47
N ILE A 513 -18.30 -15.68 8.18
CA ILE A 513 -18.54 -16.26 9.52
C ILE A 513 -18.56 -17.80 9.52
N PRO A 514 -19.26 -18.48 8.58
CA PRO A 514 -19.15 -19.92 8.47
C PRO A 514 -17.72 -20.39 8.18
N VAL A 515 -16.96 -19.67 7.34
CA VAL A 515 -15.58 -20.02 6.99
C VAL A 515 -14.67 -19.95 8.22
N PHE A 516 -14.73 -18.87 9.00
CA PHE A 516 -13.98 -18.76 10.27
C PHE A 516 -14.23 -19.97 11.18
N LYS A 517 -15.48 -20.42 11.30
CA LYS A 517 -15.85 -21.55 12.17
C LYS A 517 -15.47 -22.92 11.59
N ASP A 518 -15.35 -23.01 10.27
CA ASP A 518 -15.04 -24.26 9.56
C ASP A 518 -13.53 -24.53 9.50
N VAL A 519 -12.72 -23.50 9.22
CA VAL A 519 -11.27 -23.67 8.95
C VAL A 519 -10.39 -23.39 10.16
N VAL A 520 -10.89 -22.75 11.23
CA VAL A 520 -10.09 -22.51 12.43
C VAL A 520 -10.14 -23.75 13.33
N HIS A 521 -8.98 -24.37 13.54
CA HIS A 521 -8.85 -25.59 14.32
C HIS A 521 -7.86 -25.42 15.47
N HIS A 522 -8.08 -26.22 16.52
CA HIS A 522 -7.11 -26.31 17.59
C HIS A 522 -5.96 -27.22 17.19
N TRP A 523 -4.74 -26.73 17.43
CA TRP A 523 -3.55 -27.55 17.49
C TRP A 523 -2.67 -27.06 18.64
N PRO A 524 -1.99 -27.95 19.37
CA PRO A 524 -1.10 -27.53 20.46
C PRO A 524 -0.03 -26.54 20.00
N LYS A 525 0.45 -25.70 20.93
CA LYS A 525 1.51 -24.70 20.71
C LYS A 525 1.17 -23.49 19.84
N HIS A 526 -0.07 -23.36 19.37
CA HIS A 526 -0.50 -22.22 18.54
C HIS A 526 -1.15 -21.12 19.41
N ASN A 527 -0.49 -20.78 20.51
CA ASN A 527 -0.96 -19.78 21.47
C ASN A 527 -0.23 -18.43 21.35
N ASP A 528 0.74 -18.34 20.43
CA ASP A 528 1.62 -17.20 20.16
C ASP A 528 1.66 -16.79 18.68
N HIS A 529 1.18 -17.66 17.78
CA HIS A 529 1.04 -17.42 16.34
C HIS A 529 -0.23 -18.13 15.80
N VAL A 530 -0.62 -17.80 14.57
CA VAL A 530 -1.59 -18.58 13.79
C VAL A 530 -0.88 -19.23 12.62
N HIS A 531 -1.04 -20.55 12.48
CA HIS A 531 -0.51 -21.32 11.35
C HIS A 531 -1.60 -21.43 10.28
N ILE A 532 -1.32 -20.96 9.07
CA ILE A 532 -2.24 -21.07 7.93
C ILE A 532 -1.73 -22.11 6.95
N ARG A 533 -2.61 -23.05 6.55
CA ARG A 533 -2.36 -24.04 5.50
C ARG A 533 -3.33 -23.84 4.33
N VAL A 534 -2.82 -23.87 3.10
CA VAL A 534 -3.64 -23.83 1.89
C VAL A 534 -3.76 -25.19 1.19
N HIS A 535 -4.89 -25.41 0.50
CA HIS A 535 -5.18 -26.63 -0.23
C HIS A 535 -4.15 -26.97 -1.32
N VAL A 536 -3.96 -28.28 -1.54
CA VAL A 536 -3.01 -28.82 -2.53
C VAL A 536 -3.42 -28.50 -3.96
N THR A 537 -4.70 -28.67 -4.33
CA THR A 537 -5.19 -28.42 -5.68
C THR A 537 -5.35 -26.92 -5.93
N ALA A 538 -4.84 -26.39 -7.05
CA ALA A 538 -5.22 -25.07 -7.58
C ALA A 538 -6.72 -25.04 -7.97
N TYR A 539 -7.30 -23.85 -8.18
CA TYR A 539 -8.72 -23.71 -8.59
C TYR A 539 -9.07 -24.52 -9.84
#